data_AF-A0AAW9CUT8-F1
#
_entry.id   AF-A0AAW9CUT8-F1
#
_cell.length_a   1.000
_cell.length_b   1.000
_cell.length_c   1.000
_cell.angle_alpha   90.00
_cell.angle_beta   90.00
_cell.angle_gamma   90.00
#
_symmetry.space_group_name_H-M   'P 1'
#
loop_
_entity.id
_entity.type
_entity.pdbx_description
1 polymer ?
#
loop_
_entity_poly.entity_id
_entity_poly.type
_entity_poly.pdbx_seq_one_letter_code
_entity_poly.pdbx_strand_id
1 'polypeptide(L)'
;MFKTRHFQRWIRKSGLTDAALCEAVEEMVAGLIDADLGGGVVKKRVGLSGRGKRGGARTLLATNKGTRWFFVFGFEKNERSNISDSELDALQSLAADLLARTSGQLDLAVADGTLQEICHGDQS
;
A
#
# COMPACT_ATOMS: atom_id res chain seq x y z
N MET A 1 6.44 2.28 7.64
CA MET A 1 5.56 1.95 6.48
C MET A 1 6.09 0.71 5.79
N PHE A 2 5.24 -0.18 5.31
CA PHE A 2 5.66 -1.46 4.75
C PHE A 2 5.09 -1.71 3.35
N LYS A 3 5.75 -2.57 2.58
CA LYS A 3 5.20 -3.22 1.40
C LYS A 3 5.30 -4.74 1.54
N THR A 4 4.29 -5.46 1.08
CA THR A 4 4.33 -6.91 1.04
C THR A 4 5.29 -7.41 -0.03
N ARG A 5 5.79 -8.64 0.11
CA ARG A 5 6.60 -9.31 -0.92
C ARG A 5 5.90 -9.38 -2.27
N HIS A 6 4.57 -9.50 -2.29
CA HIS A 6 3.78 -9.47 -3.52
C HIS A 6 3.88 -8.10 -4.19
N PHE A 7 3.58 -7.03 -3.43
CA PHE A 7 3.68 -5.66 -3.91
C PHE A 7 5.10 -5.31 -4.37
N GLN A 8 6.12 -5.73 -3.62
CA GLN A 8 7.53 -5.53 -3.97
C GLN A 8 7.90 -6.18 -5.31
N ARG A 9 7.34 -7.35 -5.64
CA ARG A 9 7.60 -7.97 -6.95
C ARG A 9 6.94 -7.18 -8.08
N TRP A 10 5.75 -6.66 -7.85
CA TRP A 10 5.03 -5.85 -8.83
C TRP A 10 5.72 -4.48 -9.04
N ILE A 11 6.16 -3.81 -7.97
CA ILE A 11 6.74 -2.46 -8.05
C ILE A 11 8.02 -2.41 -8.91
N ARG A 12 8.79 -3.50 -8.93
CA ARG A 12 10.01 -3.65 -9.76
C ARG A 12 9.74 -3.50 -11.26
N LYS A 13 8.47 -3.67 -11.68
CA LYS A 13 8.05 -3.57 -13.08
C LYS A 13 7.21 -2.33 -13.38
N SER A 14 6.73 -1.60 -12.35
CA SER A 14 5.77 -0.51 -12.52
C SER A 14 6.42 0.88 -12.61
N GLY A 15 7.72 1.01 -12.32
CA GLY A 15 8.41 2.31 -12.34
C GLY A 15 8.09 3.21 -11.14
N LEU A 16 7.34 2.72 -10.16
CA LEU A 16 7.14 3.40 -8.88
C LEU A 16 8.40 3.30 -8.00
N THR A 17 8.69 4.38 -7.29
CA THR A 17 9.80 4.47 -6.33
C THR A 17 9.27 4.43 -4.90
N ASP A 18 10.10 4.02 -3.96
CA ASP A 18 9.74 4.05 -2.54
C ASP A 18 9.44 5.49 -2.07
N ALA A 19 10.14 6.49 -2.60
CA ALA A 19 9.85 7.91 -2.34
C ALA A 19 8.41 8.29 -2.75
N ALA A 20 7.95 7.86 -3.93
CA ALA A 20 6.58 8.13 -4.38
C ALA A 20 5.52 7.42 -3.52
N LEU A 21 5.86 6.25 -2.95
CA LEU A 21 4.97 5.57 -2.00
C LEU A 21 4.87 6.33 -0.67
N CYS A 22 5.98 6.87 -0.18
CA CYS A 22 5.99 7.61 1.08
C CYS A 22 5.24 8.94 0.94
N GLU A 23 5.46 9.68 -0.15
CA GLU A 23 4.66 10.87 -0.49
C GLU A 23 3.17 10.54 -0.58
N ALA A 24 2.80 9.41 -1.19
CA ALA A 24 1.40 8.99 -1.27
C ALA A 24 0.79 8.72 0.12
N VAL A 25 1.57 8.19 1.07
CA VAL A 25 1.12 8.00 2.46
C VAL A 25 0.96 9.35 3.16
N GLU A 26 1.89 10.29 2.99
CA GLU A 26 1.75 11.66 3.53
C GLU A 26 0.49 12.34 3.02
N GLU A 27 0.20 12.24 1.72
CA GLU A 27 -1.05 12.74 1.15
C GLU A 27 -2.27 12.07 1.80
N MET A 28 -2.25 10.75 2.03
CA MET A 28 -3.35 10.04 2.70
C MET A 28 -3.52 10.42 4.17
N VAL A 29 -2.42 10.66 4.88
CA VAL A 29 -2.44 11.20 6.25
C VAL A 29 -3.07 12.58 6.28
N ALA A 30 -2.83 13.41 5.26
CA ALA A 30 -3.50 14.70 5.06
C ALA A 30 -4.96 14.59 4.58
N GLY A 31 -5.52 13.38 4.52
CA GLY A 31 -6.92 13.13 4.15
C GLY A 31 -7.15 12.92 2.64
N LEU A 32 -6.11 12.92 1.81
CA LEU A 32 -6.21 12.72 0.36
C LEU A 32 -6.25 11.22 0.01
N ILE A 33 -7.28 10.52 0.47
CA ILE A 33 -7.58 9.13 0.12
C ILE A 33 -8.50 9.11 -1.11
N ASP A 34 -8.14 8.36 -2.16
CA ASP A 34 -8.98 8.30 -3.38
C ASP A 34 -10.26 7.49 -3.17
N ALA A 35 -10.20 6.40 -2.38
CA ALA A 35 -11.37 5.67 -1.92
C ALA A 35 -11.06 4.89 -0.64
N ASP A 36 -11.99 4.90 0.29
CA ASP A 36 -12.04 3.95 1.39
C ASP A 36 -12.90 2.75 0.96
N LEU A 37 -12.33 1.55 1.02
CA LEU A 37 -12.99 0.31 0.61
C LEU A 37 -13.50 -0.49 1.83
N GLY A 38 -13.42 0.06 3.05
CA GLY A 38 -13.83 -0.61 4.27
C GLY A 38 -12.82 -1.65 4.76
N GLY A 39 -13.02 -2.17 5.98
CA GLY A 39 -12.20 -3.23 6.57
C GLY A 39 -10.70 -2.89 6.71
N GLY A 40 -10.36 -1.59 6.80
CA GLY A 40 -8.98 -1.12 6.83
C GLY A 40 -8.29 -1.09 5.46
N VAL A 41 -9.03 -1.25 4.36
CA VAL A 41 -8.49 -1.19 3.00
C VAL A 41 -8.78 0.16 2.36
N VAL A 42 -7.74 0.84 1.89
CA VAL A 42 -7.86 2.10 1.14
C VAL A 42 -7.21 1.98 -0.23
N LYS A 43 -7.70 2.77 -1.18
CA LYS A 43 -7.17 2.90 -2.53
C LYS A 43 -6.51 4.26 -2.71
N LYS A 44 -5.33 4.26 -3.33
CA LYS A 44 -4.54 5.47 -3.63
C LYS A 44 -3.99 5.44 -5.04
N ARG A 45 -4.01 6.59 -5.70
CA ARG A 45 -3.32 6.84 -6.96
C ARG A 45 -1.95 7.40 -6.65
N VAL A 46 -0.92 6.77 -7.18
CA VAL A 46 0.47 7.19 -7.02
C VAL A 46 1.00 7.61 -8.39
N GLY A 47 1.55 8.82 -8.46
CA GLY A 47 2.16 9.34 -9.70
C GLY A 47 3.42 8.56 -10.08
N LEU A 48 3.65 8.39 -11.38
CA LEU A 48 4.95 7.91 -11.87
C LEU A 48 5.87 9.11 -12.10
N SER A 49 7.13 9.01 -11.65
CA SER A 49 8.14 10.03 -11.94
C SER A 49 8.34 10.18 -13.45
N GLY A 50 8.30 11.40 -13.97
CA GLY A 50 8.57 11.70 -15.39
C GLY A 50 7.43 11.41 -16.39
N ARG A 51 6.36 10.72 -15.97
CA ARG A 51 5.08 10.63 -16.70
C ARG A 51 3.98 11.13 -15.78
N GLY A 52 3.54 12.38 -15.94
CA GLY A 52 2.55 13.01 -15.06
C GLY A 52 1.29 12.16 -14.79
N LYS A 53 0.44 12.57 -13.83
CA LYS A 53 -0.71 11.82 -13.23
C LYS A 53 -1.56 10.92 -14.16
N ARG A 54 -1.58 11.15 -15.48
CA ARG A 54 -2.26 10.31 -16.47
C ARG A 54 -1.67 8.88 -16.62
N GLY A 55 -0.41 8.66 -16.24
CA GLY A 55 0.25 7.34 -16.22
C GLY A 55 0.33 6.68 -14.83
N GLY A 56 -0.29 7.28 -13.80
CA GLY A 56 -0.13 6.82 -12.41
C GLY A 56 -0.68 5.42 -12.15
N ALA A 57 -0.07 4.75 -11.17
CA ALA A 57 -0.48 3.45 -10.67
C ALA A 57 -1.59 3.57 -9.62
N ARG A 58 -2.43 2.53 -9.51
CA ARG A 58 -3.37 2.37 -8.40
C ARG A 58 -2.80 1.37 -7.41
N THR A 59 -2.76 1.76 -6.15
CA THR A 59 -2.31 0.92 -5.05
C THR A 59 -3.46 0.69 -4.07
N LEU A 60 -3.46 -0.49 -3.47
CA LEU A 60 -4.34 -0.87 -2.37
C LEU A 60 -3.49 -1.04 -1.13
N LEU A 61 -3.92 -0.39 -0.06
CA LEU A 61 -3.21 -0.39 1.21
C LEU A 61 -4.10 -0.92 2.32
N ALA A 62 -3.50 -1.69 3.23
CA ALA A 62 -4.06 -1.94 4.54
C ALA A 62 -3.57 -0.86 5.51
N THR A 63 -4.49 -0.22 6.23
CA THR A 63 -4.16 0.85 7.17
C THR A 63 -5.18 1.01 8.29
N ASN A 64 -4.70 1.41 9.46
CA ASN A 64 -5.54 1.95 10.53
C ASN A 64 -5.69 3.48 10.46
N LYS A 65 -5.25 4.10 9.36
CA LYS A 65 -5.16 5.56 9.12
C LYS A 65 -4.31 6.33 10.14
N GLY A 66 -3.55 5.61 10.97
CA GLY A 66 -2.63 6.16 11.95
C GLY A 66 -1.20 5.76 11.61
N THR A 67 -0.62 4.90 12.43
CA THR A 67 0.79 4.52 12.32
C THR A 67 1.08 3.38 11.35
N ARG A 68 0.05 2.66 10.90
CA ARG A 68 0.22 1.43 10.12
C ARG A 68 -0.24 1.62 8.69
N TRP A 69 0.68 1.45 7.75
CA TRP A 69 0.43 1.54 6.32
C TRP A 69 1.19 0.40 5.63
N PHE A 70 0.45 -0.47 4.95
CA PHE A 70 0.98 -1.61 4.22
C PHE A 70 0.54 -1.54 2.76
N PHE A 71 1.46 -1.42 1.83
CA PHE A 71 1.17 -1.60 0.40
C PHE A 71 0.98 -3.09 0.10
N VAL A 72 -0.23 -3.46 -0.32
CA VAL A 72 -0.64 -4.85 -0.48
C VAL A 72 -0.68 -5.26 -1.94
N PHE A 73 -1.29 -4.42 -2.78
CA PHE A 73 -1.49 -4.71 -4.20
C PHE A 73 -1.36 -3.44 -5.05
N GLY A 74 -0.92 -3.58 -6.30
CA GLY A 74 -0.78 -2.48 -7.24
C GLY A 74 -1.12 -2.92 -8.66
N PHE A 75 -1.63 -1.99 -9.48
CA PHE A 75 -1.98 -2.24 -10.88
C PHE A 75 -1.96 -0.95 -11.71
N GLU A 76 -1.70 -1.08 -13.01
CA GLU A 76 -1.72 0.06 -13.92
C GLU A 76 -3.14 0.51 -14.27
N LYS A 77 -3.27 1.75 -14.78
CA LYS A 77 -4.53 2.22 -15.35
C LYS A 77 -4.87 1.35 -16.57
N ASN A 78 -6.00 0.65 -16.48
CA ASN A 78 -6.61 -0.27 -17.47
C ASN A 78 -6.35 -1.77 -17.26
N GLU A 79 -5.53 -2.19 -16.29
CA GLU A 79 -5.40 -3.63 -15.95
C GLU A 79 -6.57 -4.15 -15.13
N ARG A 80 -7.14 -3.31 -14.25
CA ARG A 80 -8.24 -3.70 -13.36
C ARG A 80 -9.20 -2.53 -13.17
N SER A 81 -10.41 -2.66 -13.69
CA SER A 81 -11.45 -1.62 -13.58
C SER A 81 -12.25 -1.74 -12.29
N ASN A 82 -12.55 -2.97 -11.85
CA ASN A 82 -13.34 -3.27 -10.66
C ASN A 82 -12.65 -4.36 -9.80
N ILE A 83 -12.75 -4.23 -8.48
CA ILE A 83 -12.42 -5.28 -7.50
C ILE A 83 -13.73 -6.00 -7.21
N SER A 84 -13.78 -7.33 -7.31
CA SER A 84 -14.99 -8.07 -6.96
C SER A 84 -15.21 -8.08 -5.45
N ASP A 85 -16.42 -8.37 -5.00
CA ASP A 85 -16.72 -8.46 -3.57
C ASP A 85 -15.86 -9.52 -2.87
N SER A 86 -15.66 -10.68 -3.51
CA SER A 86 -14.78 -11.74 -3.00
C SER A 86 -13.30 -11.32 -2.92
N GLU A 87 -12.83 -10.51 -3.86
CA GLU A 87 -11.47 -9.96 -3.82
C GLU A 87 -11.35 -8.91 -2.71
N LEU A 88 -12.40 -8.11 -2.50
CA LEU A 88 -12.45 -7.13 -1.42
C LEU A 88 -12.46 -7.83 -0.06
N ASP A 89 -13.27 -8.87 0.14
CA ASP A 89 -13.31 -9.65 1.38
C ASP A 89 -11.94 -10.26 1.72
N ALA A 90 -11.26 -10.80 0.71
CA ALA A 90 -9.91 -11.33 0.87
C ALA A 90 -8.90 -10.23 1.24
N LEU A 91 -9.00 -9.05 0.63
CA LEU A 91 -8.16 -7.90 0.94
C LEU A 91 -8.41 -7.38 2.37
N GLN A 92 -9.66 -7.31 2.81
CA GLN A 92 -10.04 -6.89 4.16
C GLN A 92 -9.57 -7.90 5.21
N SER A 93 -9.65 -9.19 4.92
CA SER A 93 -9.12 -10.25 5.80
C SER A 93 -7.59 -10.12 5.94
N LEU A 94 -6.89 -9.94 4.82
CA LEU A 94 -5.45 -9.69 4.84
C LEU A 94 -5.09 -8.38 5.56
N ALA A 95 -5.91 -7.34 5.42
CA ALA A 95 -5.72 -6.10 6.14
C ALA A 95 -5.85 -6.29 7.66
N ALA A 96 -6.87 -7.02 8.11
CA ALA A 96 -7.04 -7.36 9.53
C ALA A 96 -5.81 -8.12 10.07
N ASP A 97 -5.34 -9.13 9.36
CA ASP A 97 -4.15 -9.90 9.76
C ASP A 97 -2.89 -9.04 9.86
N LEU A 98 -2.63 -8.19 8.85
CA LEU A 98 -1.47 -7.29 8.85
C LEU A 98 -1.56 -6.26 9.97
N LEU A 99 -2.74 -5.69 10.19
CA LEU A 99 -2.99 -4.67 11.21
C LEU A 99 -3.04 -5.24 12.63
N ALA A 100 -3.18 -6.55 12.81
CA ALA A 100 -3.10 -7.21 14.11
C ALA A 100 -1.65 -7.57 14.53
N ARG A 101 -0.68 -7.56 13.59
CA ARG A 101 0.70 -7.98 13.91
C ARG A 101 1.35 -7.12 14.99
N THR A 102 2.05 -7.75 15.92
CA THR A 102 2.90 -7.07 16.91
C THR A 102 4.19 -6.55 16.27
N SER A 103 4.92 -5.65 16.94
CA SER A 103 6.23 -5.19 16.46
C SER A 103 7.17 -6.36 16.18
N GLY A 104 7.32 -7.31 17.10
CA GLY A 104 8.16 -8.49 16.90
C GLY A 104 7.72 -9.37 15.71
N GLN A 105 6.42 -9.47 15.44
CA GLN A 105 5.93 -10.17 14.24
C GLN A 105 6.20 -9.41 12.94
N LEU A 106 6.24 -8.07 12.99
CA LEU A 106 6.66 -7.25 11.87
C LEU A 106 8.17 -7.36 11.63
N ASP A 107 8.97 -7.35 12.70
CA ASP A 107 10.43 -7.51 12.61
C ASP A 107 10.80 -8.86 11.99
N LEU A 108 10.15 -9.94 12.43
CA LEU A 108 10.32 -11.27 11.83
C LEU A 108 9.90 -11.29 10.36
N ALA A 109 8.81 -10.62 10.01
CA ALA A 109 8.32 -10.53 8.64
C ALA A 109 9.25 -9.70 7.73
N VAL A 110 9.96 -8.72 8.30
CA VAL A 110 11.01 -7.98 7.58
C VAL A 110 12.24 -8.88 7.42
N ALA A 111 12.65 -9.58 8.48
CA ALA A 111 13.81 -10.48 8.45
C ALA A 111 13.63 -11.65 7.46
N ASP A 112 12.42 -12.20 7.34
CA ASP A 112 12.11 -13.29 6.41
C ASP A 112 11.73 -12.80 4.98
N GLY A 113 11.68 -11.48 4.77
CA GLY A 113 11.38 -10.84 3.50
C GLY A 113 9.92 -10.95 3.04
N THR A 114 8.99 -11.34 3.92
CA THR A 114 7.55 -11.27 3.65
C THR A 114 7.04 -9.82 3.64
N LEU A 115 7.66 -8.95 4.42
CA LEU A 115 7.50 -7.51 4.40
C LEU A 115 8.84 -6.82 4.08
N GLN A 116 8.76 -5.64 3.48
CA GLN A 116 9.88 -4.72 3.39
C GLN A 116 9.44 -3.37 3.94
N GLU A 117 10.18 -2.83 4.91
CA GLU A 117 10.01 -1.46 5.35
C GLU A 117 10.54 -0.49 4.29
N ILE A 118 9.80 0.59 4.01
CA ILE A 118 10.12 1.54 2.93
C ILE A 118 10.41 2.95 3.42
N CYS A 119 9.79 3.35 4.54
CA CYS A 119 10.07 4.60 5.23
C CYS A 119 9.77 4.40 6.71
N HIS A 120 10.71 4.85 7.55
CA HIS A 120 10.40 5.22 8.91
C HIS A 120 9.67 6.55 8.80
N GLY A 121 8.41 6.61 9.22
CA GLY A 121 7.80 7.93 9.39
C GLY A 121 8.60 8.60 10.49
N ASP A 122 9.39 9.62 10.15
CA ASP A 122 9.92 10.52 11.16
C ASP A 122 8.71 11.11 11.88
N GLN A 123 8.39 10.54 13.03
CA GLN A 123 7.57 11.21 14.03
C GLN A 123 8.51 12.21 14.70
N SER A 124 8.68 13.37 14.08
CA SER A 124 9.18 14.57 14.76
C SER A 124 8.09 15.17 15.62
#